data_AF-A0A6N7PLG2-F1
#
_entry.id   AF-A0A6N7PLG2-F1
#
_cell.length_a   1.000
_cell.length_b   1.000
_cell.length_c   1.000
_cell.angle_alpha   90.00
_cell.angle_beta   90.00
_cell.angle_gamma   90.00
#
_symmetry.space_group_name_H-M   'P 1'
#
loop_
_entity.id
_entity.type
_entity.pdbx_description
1 polymer ?
#
loop_
_entity_poly.entity_id
_entity_poly.type
_entity_poly.pdbx_seq_one_letter_code
_entity_poly.pdbx_strand_id
1 'polypeptide(L)'
;MEETTSPRRAGWGKVAEVPESDAEPARRVMDRGRTIARDVGAAIEGRVGPAADRAARAVKSGAGTALRALEDPTAAQVSEILAQADLPALAGEDPLSELALRLDREADLHRGIAMRQLARAAWMDRLGAIGVVVALVGIVVLASIAGFRALFAPDGALHVSLLLGVGALLLLLGASATFRATSRIRGSQAQSAREALARADLAEARLHRVAALLALRELDPEAYAATIRDLERDMRA
;
A
#
# COMPACT_ATOMS: atom_id res chain seq x y z
N MET A 1 32.09 52.68 -66.74
CA MET A 1 31.02 51.70 -66.97
C MET A 1 31.21 50.57 -65.97
N GLU A 2 30.35 50.58 -64.94
CA GLU A 2 29.90 49.42 -64.17
C GLU A 2 29.41 48.31 -65.16
N GLU A 3 29.33 47.01 -64.88
CA GLU A 3 28.93 46.31 -63.65
C GLU A 3 29.10 44.77 -63.81
N THR A 4 29.37 44.06 -62.71
CA THR A 4 29.11 42.60 -62.42
C THR A 4 29.90 41.53 -63.22
N THR A 5 30.29 40.35 -62.72
CA THR A 5 29.68 39.44 -61.73
C THR A 5 30.71 38.40 -61.19
N SER A 6 30.83 38.31 -59.85
CA SER A 6 30.94 37.13 -58.93
C SER A 6 31.87 35.89 -59.19
N PRO A 7 32.41 35.24 -58.12
CA PRO A 7 33.58 34.34 -58.15
C PRO A 7 33.26 32.84 -58.07
N ARG A 8 34.18 31.98 -58.55
CA ARG A 8 34.16 30.53 -58.27
C ARG A 8 35.56 29.93 -58.04
N ARG A 9 35.78 29.58 -56.77
CA ARG A 9 36.41 28.36 -56.21
C ARG A 9 37.52 27.67 -57.02
N ALA A 10 38.72 27.57 -56.45
CA ALA A 10 39.10 26.46 -55.55
C ALA A 10 40.62 26.46 -55.32
N GLY A 11 41.07 27.15 -54.27
CA GLY A 11 42.33 26.82 -53.62
C GLY A 11 42.08 25.65 -52.68
N TRP A 12 42.51 24.45 -53.06
CA TRP A 12 42.72 23.34 -52.13
C TRP A 12 44.22 23.13 -52.04
N GLY A 13 44.77 23.72 -50.98
CA GLY A 13 46.16 23.52 -50.58
C GLY A 13 46.43 22.05 -50.31
N LYS A 14 47.63 21.65 -50.69
CA LYS A 14 48.29 20.37 -50.38
C LYS A 14 47.88 19.85 -49.01
N VAL A 15 47.22 18.69 -48.98
CA VAL A 15 47.20 17.83 -47.81
C VAL A 15 48.64 17.41 -47.58
N ALA A 16 49.20 17.79 -46.43
CA ALA A 16 50.49 17.30 -46.00
C ALA A 16 50.43 15.76 -45.96
N GLU A 17 51.27 15.10 -46.74
CA GLU A 17 51.56 13.68 -46.57
C GLU A 17 52.10 13.52 -45.14
N VAL A 18 51.26 12.98 -44.26
CA VAL A 18 51.71 12.46 -42.98
C VAL A 18 52.61 11.27 -43.31
N PRO A 19 53.87 11.25 -42.87
CA PRO A 19 54.77 10.15 -43.16
C PRO A 19 54.16 8.83 -42.68
N GLU A 20 54.21 7.82 -43.54
CA GLU A 20 53.63 6.47 -43.34
C GLU A 20 54.11 5.78 -42.05
N SER A 21 55.21 6.26 -41.48
CA SER A 21 55.76 5.94 -40.15
C SER A 21 54.81 6.22 -38.97
N ASP A 22 53.97 7.26 -39.06
CA ASP A 22 53.20 7.76 -37.91
C ASP A 22 51.73 7.28 -37.91
N ALA A 23 51.29 6.63 -38.99
CA ALA A 23 49.94 6.08 -39.12
C ALA A 23 49.78 4.70 -38.44
N GLU A 24 50.84 3.89 -38.38
CA GLU A 24 50.85 2.62 -37.66
C GLU A 24 50.68 2.75 -36.13
N PRO A 25 51.41 3.63 -35.42
CA PRO A 25 51.24 3.78 -33.97
C PRO A 25 49.85 4.29 -33.60
N ALA A 26 49.27 5.20 -34.40
CA ALA A 26 47.93 5.74 -34.15
C ALA A 26 46.82 4.68 -34.28
N ARG A 27 46.92 3.78 -35.29
CA ARG A 27 45.97 2.66 -35.46
C ARG A 27 46.08 1.65 -34.32
N ARG A 28 47.31 1.30 -33.90
CA ARG A 28 47.54 0.40 -32.76
C ARG A 28 46.98 0.97 -31.46
N VAL A 29 47.09 2.28 -31.22
CA VAL A 29 46.52 2.94 -30.03
C VAL A 29 44.99 2.94 -30.07
N MET A 30 44.36 3.20 -31.23
CA MET A 30 42.90 3.09 -31.38
C MET A 30 42.39 1.66 -31.19
N ASP A 31 43.08 0.66 -31.73
CA ASP A 31 42.68 -0.75 -31.59
C ASP A 31 42.87 -1.25 -30.14
N ARG A 32 43.91 -0.75 -29.44
CA ARG A 32 44.09 -0.98 -28.00
C ARG A 32 43.03 -0.27 -27.17
N GLY A 33 42.64 0.95 -27.53
CA GLY A 33 41.55 1.68 -26.89
C GLY A 33 40.19 1.00 -27.08
N ARG A 34 39.93 0.47 -28.28
CA ARG A 34 38.69 -0.25 -28.60
C ARG A 34 38.60 -1.58 -27.87
N THR A 35 39.70 -2.31 -27.72
CA THR A 35 39.75 -3.56 -26.94
C THR A 35 39.59 -3.29 -25.44
N ILE A 36 40.29 -2.29 -24.89
CA ILE A 36 40.11 -1.87 -23.48
C ILE A 36 38.67 -1.41 -23.22
N ALA A 37 38.05 -0.64 -24.12
CA ALA A 37 36.66 -0.22 -23.97
C ALA A 37 35.67 -1.41 -24.03
N ARG A 38 35.97 -2.44 -24.83
CA ARG A 38 35.17 -3.66 -24.93
C ARG A 38 35.33 -4.53 -23.69
N ASP A 39 36.54 -4.64 -23.15
CA ASP A 39 36.85 -5.41 -21.94
C ASP A 39 36.30 -4.73 -20.70
N VAL A 40 36.36 -3.38 -20.63
CA VAL A 40 35.70 -2.59 -19.57
C VAL A 40 34.18 -2.69 -19.71
N GLY A 41 33.65 -2.62 -20.93
CA GLY A 41 32.22 -2.84 -21.20
C GLY A 41 31.74 -4.21 -20.75
N ALA A 42 32.47 -5.28 -21.11
CA ALA A 42 32.16 -6.65 -20.71
C ALA A 42 32.36 -6.90 -19.21
N ALA A 43 33.33 -6.25 -18.57
CA ALA A 43 33.54 -6.35 -17.12
C ALA A 43 32.47 -5.57 -16.32
N ILE A 44 31.99 -4.45 -16.85
CA ILE A 44 30.84 -3.72 -16.30
C ILE A 44 29.57 -4.55 -16.51
N GLU A 45 29.33 -5.08 -17.70
CA GLU A 45 28.18 -5.94 -18.02
C GLU A 45 28.18 -7.23 -17.17
N GLY A 46 29.34 -7.87 -17.01
CA GLY A 46 29.53 -9.06 -16.17
C GLY A 46 29.40 -8.80 -14.67
N ARG A 47 29.57 -7.56 -14.19
CA ARG A 47 29.36 -7.18 -12.78
C ARG A 47 27.97 -6.59 -12.51
N VAL A 48 27.42 -5.87 -13.47
CA VAL A 48 26.11 -5.19 -13.38
C VAL A 48 24.98 -6.15 -13.72
N GLY A 49 25.13 -7.07 -14.68
CA GLY A 49 24.13 -8.08 -15.02
C GLY A 49 23.66 -8.90 -13.82
N PRO A 50 24.58 -9.48 -13.01
CA PRO A 50 24.20 -10.21 -11.80
C PRO A 50 23.58 -9.35 -10.70
N ALA A 51 23.87 -8.04 -10.67
CA ALA A 51 23.28 -7.11 -9.72
C ALA A 51 21.87 -6.67 -10.18
N ALA A 52 21.70 -6.42 -11.48
CA ALA A 52 20.44 -6.11 -12.13
C ALA A 52 19.47 -7.29 -12.06
N ASP A 53 19.93 -8.52 -12.27
CA ASP A 53 19.12 -9.73 -12.13
C ASP A 53 18.71 -9.98 -10.68
N ARG A 54 19.59 -9.71 -9.71
CA ARG A 54 19.24 -9.79 -8.29
C ARG A 54 18.22 -8.71 -7.90
N ALA A 55 18.38 -7.49 -8.38
CA ALA A 55 17.41 -6.42 -8.19
C ALA A 55 16.07 -6.75 -8.85
N ALA A 56 16.06 -7.27 -10.08
CA ALA A 56 14.86 -7.66 -10.80
C ALA A 56 14.11 -8.81 -10.12
N ARG A 57 14.84 -9.82 -9.60
CA ARG A 57 14.23 -10.91 -8.79
C ARG A 57 13.69 -10.40 -7.47
N ALA A 58 14.41 -9.52 -6.78
CA ALA A 58 13.94 -8.89 -5.53
C ALA A 58 12.67 -8.08 -5.78
N VAL A 59 12.63 -7.27 -6.84
CA VAL A 59 11.45 -6.50 -7.25
C VAL A 59 10.29 -7.41 -7.64
N LYS A 60 10.53 -8.48 -8.42
CA LYS A 60 9.47 -9.43 -8.82
C LYS A 60 8.90 -10.20 -7.61
N SER A 61 9.76 -10.59 -6.67
CA SER A 61 9.34 -11.24 -5.42
C SER A 61 8.55 -10.29 -4.52
N GLY A 62 9.03 -9.06 -4.34
CA GLY A 62 8.36 -8.02 -3.55
C GLY A 62 7.04 -7.58 -4.18
N ALA A 63 6.95 -7.50 -5.51
CA ALA A 63 5.72 -7.23 -6.24
C ALA A 63 4.68 -8.33 -6.04
N GLY A 64 5.09 -9.61 -6.05
CA GLY A 64 4.19 -10.74 -5.77
C GLY A 64 3.64 -10.72 -4.32
N THR A 65 4.47 -10.36 -3.34
CA THR A 65 4.05 -10.20 -1.95
C THR A 65 3.14 -8.98 -1.77
N ALA A 66 3.45 -7.87 -2.43
CA ALA A 66 2.61 -6.67 -2.44
C ALA A 66 1.25 -6.92 -3.09
N LEU A 67 1.18 -7.71 -4.17
CA LEU A 67 -0.07 -8.05 -4.84
C LEU A 67 -1.00 -8.87 -3.94
N ARG A 68 -0.46 -9.85 -3.21
CA ARG A 68 -1.24 -10.63 -2.22
C ARG A 68 -1.65 -9.78 -1.01
N ALA A 69 -0.85 -8.78 -0.66
CA ALA A 69 -1.21 -7.83 0.40
C ALA A 69 -2.28 -6.81 -0.05
N LEU A 70 -2.45 -6.62 -1.37
CA LEU A 70 -3.47 -5.77 -2.00
C LEU A 70 -4.82 -6.49 -2.20
N GLU A 71 -4.88 -7.82 -2.08
CA GLU A 71 -6.15 -8.54 -2.08
C GLU A 71 -6.97 -8.11 -0.85
N ASP A 72 -8.17 -7.55 -1.08
CA ASP A 72 -9.09 -7.13 -0.03
C ASP A 72 -9.70 -8.38 0.63
N PRO A 73 -9.39 -8.66 1.91
CA PRO A 73 -9.91 -9.84 2.60
C PRO A 73 -11.42 -9.76 2.90
N THR A 74 -12.08 -8.63 2.62
CA THR A 74 -13.45 -8.34 3.05
C THR A 74 -14.50 -8.31 1.95
N ALA A 75 -14.10 -8.39 0.67
CA ALA A 75 -15.02 -8.32 -0.48
C ALA A 75 -16.00 -9.50 -0.57
N ALA A 76 -15.72 -10.63 0.08
CA ALA A 76 -16.51 -11.87 -0.01
C ALA A 76 -17.59 -12.05 1.08
N GLN A 77 -17.73 -11.14 2.04
CA GLN A 77 -18.43 -11.43 3.32
C GLN A 77 -19.78 -10.73 3.52
N VAL A 78 -20.30 -9.99 2.53
CA VAL A 78 -21.57 -9.25 2.68
C VAL A 78 -22.77 -10.18 2.81
N SER A 79 -22.79 -11.30 2.08
CA SER A 79 -23.84 -12.33 2.19
C SER A 79 -23.86 -13.00 3.56
N GLU A 80 -22.69 -13.19 4.17
CA GLU A 80 -22.55 -13.75 5.52
C GLU A 80 -23.06 -12.79 6.60
N ILE A 81 -22.88 -11.48 6.41
CA ILE A 81 -23.45 -10.45 7.29
C ILE A 81 -24.99 -10.48 7.26
N LEU A 82 -25.57 -10.61 6.07
CA LEU A 82 -27.03 -10.68 5.92
C LEU A 82 -27.58 -11.95 6.58
N ALA A 83 -26.90 -13.08 6.44
CA ALA A 83 -27.26 -14.32 7.13
C ALA A 83 -27.13 -14.23 8.66
N GLN A 84 -26.13 -13.51 9.18
CA GLN A 84 -25.94 -13.28 10.62
C GLN A 84 -26.93 -12.25 11.20
N ALA A 85 -27.42 -11.33 10.36
CA ALA A 85 -28.40 -10.32 10.76
C ALA A 85 -29.84 -10.88 10.86
N ASP A 86 -30.10 -12.07 10.31
CA ASP A 86 -31.37 -12.78 10.46
C ASP A 86 -31.50 -13.32 11.90
N LEU A 87 -32.09 -12.48 12.75
CA LEU A 87 -32.43 -12.82 14.13
C LEU A 87 -33.64 -13.78 14.14
N PRO A 88 -33.63 -14.82 14.99
CA PRO A 88 -34.75 -15.74 15.11
C PRO A 88 -36.00 -14.99 15.59
N ALA A 89 -37.16 -15.31 15.00
CA ALA A 89 -38.44 -14.80 15.45
C ALA A 89 -38.78 -15.38 16.82
N LEU A 90 -39.45 -14.58 17.66
CA LEU A 90 -39.97 -15.04 18.95
C LEU A 90 -41.29 -15.77 18.68
N ALA A 91 -41.33 -17.08 18.88
CA ALA A 91 -42.45 -17.96 18.54
C ALA A 91 -43.29 -18.33 19.79
N GLY A 92 -42.79 -18.07 20.99
CA GLY A 92 -43.59 -17.98 22.21
C GLY A 92 -43.70 -19.24 23.06
N GLU A 93 -43.07 -20.36 22.69
CA GLU A 93 -43.07 -21.57 23.54
C GLU A 93 -42.18 -21.40 24.78
N ASP A 94 -41.00 -20.76 24.63
CA ASP A 94 -40.15 -20.36 25.75
C ASP A 94 -39.47 -19.00 25.47
N PRO A 95 -40.16 -17.88 25.74
CA PRO A 95 -39.73 -16.55 25.32
C PRO A 95 -38.40 -16.11 25.93
N LEU A 96 -38.02 -16.63 27.09
CA LEU A 96 -36.72 -16.33 27.72
C LEU A 96 -35.56 -17.05 27.02
N SER A 97 -35.73 -18.32 26.66
CA SER A 97 -34.72 -19.07 25.92
C SER A 97 -34.58 -18.54 24.48
N GLU A 98 -35.69 -18.17 23.84
CA GLU A 98 -35.67 -17.50 22.53
C GLU A 98 -34.96 -16.13 22.60
N LEU A 99 -35.20 -15.35 23.66
CA LEU A 99 -34.50 -14.10 23.90
C LEU A 99 -33.00 -14.31 24.13
N ALA A 100 -32.61 -15.35 24.87
CA ALA A 100 -31.22 -15.70 25.08
C ALA A 100 -30.51 -16.01 23.76
N LEU A 101 -31.10 -16.86 22.90
CA LEU A 101 -30.57 -17.18 21.58
C LEU A 101 -30.45 -15.94 20.68
N ARG A 102 -31.41 -15.03 20.76
CA ARG A 102 -31.37 -13.78 19.99
C ARG A 102 -30.25 -12.84 20.46
N LEU A 103 -30.09 -12.68 21.78
CA LEU A 103 -29.02 -11.85 22.36
C LEU A 103 -27.63 -12.40 22.06
N ASP A 104 -27.48 -13.72 22.07
CA ASP A 104 -26.25 -14.41 21.70
C ASP A 104 -25.87 -14.13 20.23
N ARG A 105 -26.82 -14.27 19.30
CA ARG A 105 -26.60 -13.90 17.88
C ARG A 105 -26.30 -12.41 17.68
N GLU A 106 -26.95 -11.53 18.44
CA GLU A 106 -26.68 -10.09 18.40
C GLU A 106 -25.26 -9.77 18.88
N ALA A 107 -24.80 -10.42 19.95
CA ALA A 107 -23.43 -10.29 20.44
C ALA A 107 -22.40 -10.77 19.39
N ASP A 108 -22.63 -11.93 18.79
CA ASP A 108 -21.75 -12.49 17.75
C ASP A 108 -21.75 -11.64 16.47
N LEU A 109 -22.90 -11.09 16.07
CA LEU A 109 -22.99 -10.14 14.96
C LEU A 109 -22.09 -8.93 15.23
N HIS A 110 -22.20 -8.34 16.42
CA HIS A 110 -21.42 -7.16 16.80
C HIS A 110 -19.92 -7.45 16.94
N ARG A 111 -19.53 -8.61 17.50
CA ARG A 111 -18.12 -9.08 17.51
C ARG A 111 -17.60 -9.28 16.08
N GLY A 112 -18.40 -9.87 15.21
CA GLY A 112 -18.07 -10.05 13.79
C GLY A 112 -17.85 -8.72 13.09
N ILE A 113 -18.71 -7.72 13.32
CA ILE A 113 -18.54 -6.36 12.80
C ILE A 113 -17.24 -5.75 13.31
N ALA A 114 -16.96 -5.83 14.62
CA ALA A 114 -15.74 -5.29 15.20
C ALA A 114 -14.48 -5.91 14.60
N MET A 115 -14.41 -7.24 14.51
CA MET A 115 -13.27 -7.96 13.95
C MET A 115 -13.01 -7.57 12.49
N ARG A 116 -14.07 -7.40 11.69
CA ARG A 116 -13.94 -6.96 10.29
C ARG A 116 -13.42 -5.52 10.17
N GLN A 117 -13.89 -4.60 11.01
CA GLN A 117 -13.38 -3.22 10.98
C GLN A 117 -11.92 -3.13 11.46
N LEU A 118 -11.54 -3.95 12.45
CA LEU A 118 -10.14 -4.09 12.85
C LEU A 118 -9.29 -4.70 11.74
N ALA A 119 -9.80 -5.72 11.03
CA ALA A 119 -9.11 -6.31 9.89
C ALA A 119 -8.93 -5.30 8.73
N ARG A 120 -9.93 -4.47 8.44
CA ARG A 120 -9.81 -3.37 7.45
C ARG A 120 -8.81 -2.31 7.88
N ALA A 121 -8.80 -1.95 9.16
CA ALA A 121 -7.80 -1.02 9.69
C ALA A 121 -6.38 -1.57 9.54
N ALA A 122 -6.17 -2.84 9.90
CA ALA A 122 -4.88 -3.52 9.75
C ALA A 122 -4.46 -3.70 8.28
N TRP A 123 -5.40 -3.95 7.37
CA TRP A 123 -5.15 -4.01 5.93
C TRP A 123 -4.71 -2.64 5.38
N MET A 124 -5.37 -1.55 5.80
CA MET A 124 -4.94 -0.20 5.44
C MET A 124 -3.54 0.15 5.96
N ASP A 125 -3.15 -0.34 7.14
CA ASP A 125 -1.77 -0.15 7.65
C ASP A 125 -0.74 -0.86 6.75
N ARG A 126 -1.08 -2.05 6.22
CA ARG A 126 -0.22 -2.75 5.24
C ARG A 126 -0.09 -1.98 3.93
N LEU A 127 -1.20 -1.43 3.42
CA LEU A 127 -1.16 -0.57 2.22
C LEU A 127 -0.33 0.69 2.44
N GLY A 128 -0.45 1.31 3.62
CA GLY A 128 0.39 2.44 4.01
C GLY A 128 1.86 2.08 3.98
N ALA A 129 2.24 0.94 4.59
CA ALA A 129 3.63 0.46 4.60
C ALA A 129 4.17 0.18 3.19
N ILE A 130 3.37 -0.48 2.33
CA ILE A 130 3.73 -0.72 0.93
C ILE A 130 3.89 0.60 0.18
N GLY A 131 2.97 1.55 0.38
CA GLY A 131 3.05 2.88 -0.23
C GLY A 131 4.33 3.64 0.13
N VAL A 132 4.77 3.56 1.38
CA VAL A 132 6.04 4.15 1.83
C VAL A 132 7.24 3.51 1.12
N VAL A 133 7.25 2.18 1.00
CA VAL A 133 8.34 1.47 0.29
C VAL A 133 8.38 1.87 -1.18
N VAL A 134 7.23 1.91 -1.85
CA VAL A 134 7.15 2.33 -3.27
C VAL A 134 7.62 3.77 -3.44
N ALA A 135 7.23 4.68 -2.55
CA ALA A 135 7.70 6.06 -2.59
C ALA A 135 9.22 6.16 -2.41
N LEU A 136 9.80 5.39 -1.48
CA LEU A 136 11.24 5.36 -1.24
C LEU A 136 12.01 4.83 -2.46
N VAL A 137 11.52 3.76 -3.08
CA VAL A 137 12.09 3.25 -4.35
C VAL A 137 12.02 4.32 -5.44
N GLY A 138 10.89 5.01 -5.58
CA GLY A 138 10.74 6.11 -6.54
C GLY A 138 11.76 7.24 -6.30
N ILE A 139 11.98 7.62 -5.04
CA ILE A 139 12.97 8.64 -4.67
C ILE A 139 14.39 8.18 -5.03
N VAL A 140 14.75 6.92 -4.73
CA VAL A 140 16.08 6.36 -5.07
C VAL A 140 16.31 6.34 -6.58
N VAL A 141 15.30 5.98 -7.37
CA VAL A 141 15.38 5.99 -8.84
C VAL A 141 15.58 7.41 -9.36
N LEU A 142 14.80 8.39 -8.88
CA LEU A 142 14.95 9.79 -9.27
C LEU A 142 16.32 10.34 -8.89
N ALA A 143 16.83 10.03 -7.70
CA ALA A 143 18.16 10.42 -7.26
C ALA A 143 19.27 9.81 -8.13
N SER A 144 19.11 8.55 -8.55
CA SER A 144 20.05 7.87 -9.44
C SER A 144 20.07 8.53 -10.82
N ILE A 145 18.91 8.86 -11.40
CA ILE A 145 18.79 9.58 -12.66
C ILE A 145 19.45 10.97 -12.55
N ALA A 146 19.25 11.67 -11.43
CA ALA A 146 19.91 12.94 -11.15
C ALA A 146 21.44 12.81 -11.18
N GLY A 147 21.97 11.82 -10.45
CA GLY A 147 23.41 11.59 -10.32
C GLY A 147 24.07 11.21 -11.65
N PHE A 148 23.47 10.28 -12.40
CA PHE A 148 23.97 9.90 -13.73
C PHE A 148 23.99 11.10 -14.67
N ARG A 149 22.94 11.92 -14.66
CA ARG A 149 22.88 13.07 -15.55
C ARG A 149 23.87 14.16 -15.16
N ALA A 150 24.07 14.42 -13.87
CA ALA A 150 25.10 15.35 -13.40
C ALA A 150 26.51 14.92 -13.85
N LEU A 151 26.76 13.62 -13.98
CA LEU A 151 28.05 13.09 -14.41
C LEU A 151 28.28 13.19 -15.94
N PHE A 152 27.22 13.09 -16.76
CA PHE A 152 27.34 12.90 -18.22
C PHE A 152 26.74 14.01 -19.09
N ALA A 153 25.94 14.93 -18.56
CA ALA A 153 25.34 16.04 -19.31
C ALA A 153 25.24 17.30 -18.45
N PRO A 154 26.38 18.02 -18.23
CA PRO A 154 26.42 19.19 -17.36
C PRO A 154 25.65 20.39 -17.94
N ASP A 155 25.56 20.49 -19.27
CA ASP A 155 24.78 21.53 -19.94
C ASP A 155 23.28 21.28 -19.73
N GLY A 156 22.66 22.11 -18.88
CA GLY A 156 21.27 21.98 -18.45
C GLY A 156 21.08 21.29 -17.08
N ALA A 157 22.16 21.04 -16.33
CA ALA A 157 22.10 20.41 -15.00
C ALA A 157 21.13 21.11 -14.03
N LEU A 158 21.13 22.46 -14.01
CA LEU A 158 20.25 23.26 -13.15
C LEU A 158 18.75 23.02 -13.41
N HIS A 159 18.32 22.97 -14.68
CA HIS A 159 16.91 22.76 -15.03
C HIS A 159 16.43 21.36 -14.65
N VAL A 160 17.29 20.36 -14.84
CA VAL A 160 16.98 18.97 -14.50
C VAL A 160 16.98 18.74 -13.00
N SER A 161 17.92 19.32 -12.25
CA SER A 161 17.91 19.26 -10.78
C SER A 161 16.66 19.92 -10.19
N LEU A 162 16.18 21.01 -10.80
CA LEU A 162 14.93 21.66 -10.42
C LEU A 162 13.73 20.75 -10.69
N LEU A 163 13.67 20.12 -11.86
CA LEU A 163 12.60 19.18 -12.23
C LEU A 163 12.57 17.94 -11.32
N LEU A 164 13.73 17.40 -10.96
CA LEU A 164 13.85 16.28 -10.03
C LEU A 164 13.52 16.68 -8.59
N GLY A 165 13.92 17.89 -8.17
CA GLY A 165 13.54 18.47 -6.88
C GLY A 165 12.02 18.66 -6.76
N VAL A 166 11.39 19.18 -7.82
CA VAL A 166 9.92 19.30 -7.91
C VAL A 166 9.27 17.92 -7.90
N GLY A 167 9.81 16.95 -8.65
CA GLY A 167 9.32 15.57 -8.67
C GLY A 167 9.40 14.89 -7.30
N ALA A 168 10.51 15.06 -6.58
CA ALA A 168 10.68 14.56 -5.22
C ALA A 168 9.72 15.24 -4.23
N LEU A 169 9.54 16.56 -4.34
CA LEU A 169 8.58 17.31 -3.53
C LEU A 169 7.14 16.84 -3.78
N LEU A 170 6.76 16.63 -5.04
CA LEU A 170 5.43 16.12 -5.40
C LEU A 170 5.20 14.69 -4.88
N LEU A 171 6.22 13.82 -4.92
CA LEU A 171 6.15 12.49 -4.32
C LEU A 171 5.97 12.56 -2.80
N LEU A 172 6.72 13.41 -2.12
CA LEU A 172 6.59 13.61 -0.67
C LEU A 172 5.22 14.18 -0.29
N LEU A 173 4.72 15.17 -1.05
CA LEU A 173 3.39 15.74 -0.86
C LEU A 173 2.29 14.71 -1.12
N GLY A 174 2.39 13.95 -2.21
CA GLY A 174 1.47 12.87 -2.53
C GLY A 174 1.44 11.79 -1.45
N ALA A 175 2.61 11.33 -1.00
CA ALA A 175 2.73 10.36 0.09
C ALA A 175 2.20 10.90 1.43
N SER A 176 2.43 12.17 1.74
CA SER A 176 1.88 12.79 2.94
C SER A 176 0.35 12.92 2.89
N ALA A 177 -0.21 13.26 1.73
CA ALA A 177 -1.65 13.38 1.53
C ALA A 177 -2.34 12.02 1.65
N THR A 178 -1.79 10.97 1.02
CA THR A 178 -2.33 9.61 1.14
C THR A 178 -2.22 9.10 2.57
N PHE A 179 -1.09 9.33 3.25
CA PHE A 179 -0.92 8.97 4.66
C PHE A 179 -1.92 9.66 5.58
N ARG A 180 -2.19 10.96 5.37
CA ARG A 180 -3.22 11.68 6.13
C ARG A 180 -4.60 11.11 5.88
N ALA A 181 -4.96 10.85 4.62
CA ALA A 181 -6.26 10.30 4.27
C ALA A 181 -6.47 8.91 4.90
N THR A 182 -5.50 8.00 4.77
CA THR A 182 -5.57 6.66 5.39
C THR A 182 -5.60 6.72 6.91
N SER A 183 -4.85 7.61 7.55
CA SER A 183 -4.87 7.76 9.01
C SER A 183 -6.24 8.20 9.56
N ARG A 184 -6.97 9.04 8.83
CA ARG A 184 -8.34 9.43 9.19
C ARG A 184 -9.31 8.27 9.06
N ILE A 185 -9.27 7.54 7.94
CA ILE A 185 -10.14 6.39 7.71
C ILE A 185 -9.85 5.31 8.77
N ARG A 186 -8.59 5.10 9.13
CA ARG A 186 -8.21 4.21 10.24
C ARG A 186 -8.83 4.64 11.56
N GLY A 187 -8.79 5.93 11.87
CA GLY A 187 -9.41 6.49 13.08
C GLY A 187 -10.91 6.19 13.14
N SER A 188 -11.63 6.40 12.03
CA SER A 188 -13.07 6.11 11.98
C SER A 188 -13.37 4.62 12.09
N GLN A 189 -12.60 3.75 11.41
CA GLN A 189 -12.79 2.30 11.51
C GLN A 189 -12.52 1.77 12.92
N ALA A 190 -11.48 2.25 13.59
CA ALA A 190 -11.17 1.88 14.97
C ALA A 190 -12.23 2.38 15.96
N GLN A 191 -12.89 3.50 15.67
CA GLN A 191 -14.02 3.98 16.46
C GLN A 191 -15.26 3.12 16.25
N SER A 192 -15.60 2.79 15.00
CA SER A 192 -16.72 1.89 14.69
C SER A 192 -16.52 0.49 15.28
N ALA A 193 -15.29 -0.02 15.28
CA ALA A 193 -14.95 -1.29 15.93
C ALA A 193 -15.20 -1.24 17.45
N ARG A 194 -14.77 -0.17 18.11
CA ARG A 194 -14.99 0.04 19.55
C ARG A 194 -16.46 0.15 19.90
N GLU A 195 -17.23 0.87 19.09
CA GLU A 195 -18.67 0.99 19.29
C GLU A 195 -19.38 -0.36 19.08
N ALA A 196 -18.97 -1.15 18.08
CA ALA A 196 -19.49 -2.49 17.89
C ALA A 196 -19.17 -3.42 19.07
N LEU A 197 -17.94 -3.40 19.59
CA LEU A 197 -17.57 -4.16 20.79
C LEU A 197 -18.40 -3.74 22.01
N ALA A 198 -18.57 -2.44 22.24
CA ALA A 198 -19.40 -1.97 23.35
C ALA A 198 -20.85 -2.46 23.27
N ARG A 199 -21.41 -2.58 22.05
CA ARG A 199 -22.74 -3.16 21.84
C ARG A 199 -22.76 -4.67 22.08
N ALA A 200 -21.72 -5.39 21.67
CA ALA A 200 -21.56 -6.81 21.97
C ALA A 200 -21.49 -7.07 23.48
N ASP A 201 -20.68 -6.30 24.21
CA ASP A 201 -20.54 -6.42 25.67
C ASP A 201 -21.88 -6.16 26.38
N LEU A 202 -22.66 -5.21 25.87
CA LEU A 202 -23.99 -4.92 26.39
C LEU A 202 -24.97 -6.07 26.13
N ALA A 203 -24.94 -6.68 24.94
CA ALA A 203 -25.73 -7.86 24.62
C ALA A 203 -25.34 -9.06 25.50
N GLU A 204 -24.05 -9.27 25.75
CA GLU A 204 -23.53 -10.31 26.65
C GLU A 204 -23.95 -10.06 28.11
N ALA A 205 -23.89 -8.81 28.59
CA ALA A 205 -24.41 -8.46 29.91
C ALA A 205 -25.91 -8.72 30.03
N ARG A 206 -26.70 -8.48 28.97
CA ARG A 206 -28.13 -8.85 28.93
C ARG A 206 -28.31 -10.37 28.93
N LEU A 207 -27.49 -11.11 28.18
CA LEU A 207 -27.52 -12.58 28.14
C LEU A 207 -27.27 -13.17 29.53
N HIS A 208 -26.28 -12.67 30.27
CA HIS A 208 -26.00 -13.11 31.64
C HIS A 208 -27.19 -12.87 32.59
N ARG A 209 -27.92 -11.76 32.43
CA ARG A 209 -29.14 -11.50 33.22
C ARG A 209 -30.25 -12.49 32.87
N VAL A 210 -30.44 -12.80 31.59
CA VAL A 210 -31.42 -13.80 31.16
C VAL A 210 -31.05 -15.19 31.68
N ALA A 211 -29.77 -15.56 31.62
CA ALA A 211 -29.27 -16.82 32.17
C ALA A 211 -29.50 -16.92 33.68
N ALA A 212 -29.27 -15.83 34.43
CA ALA A 212 -29.56 -15.78 35.86
C ALA A 212 -31.06 -15.94 36.16
N LEU A 213 -31.94 -15.34 35.34
CA LEU A 213 -33.40 -15.51 35.47
C LEU A 213 -33.85 -16.94 35.14
N LEU A 214 -33.26 -17.58 34.12
CA LEU A 214 -33.52 -18.98 33.80
C LEU A 214 -33.08 -19.91 34.94
N ALA A 215 -31.89 -19.70 35.49
CA ALA A 215 -31.41 -20.45 36.65
C ALA A 215 -32.30 -20.23 37.89
N LEU A 216 -32.76 -19.00 38.11
CA LEU A 216 -33.69 -18.69 39.22
C LEU A 216 -35.04 -19.40 39.01
N ARG A 217 -35.56 -19.45 37.79
CA ARG A 217 -36.80 -20.18 37.46
C ARG A 217 -36.70 -21.67 37.79
N GLU A 218 -35.53 -22.28 37.60
CA GLU A 218 -35.29 -23.70 37.91
C GLU A 218 -35.11 -23.94 39.41
N LEU A 219 -34.40 -23.05 40.12
CA LEU A 219 -34.04 -23.23 41.53
C LEU A 219 -35.13 -22.78 42.51
N ASP A 220 -35.79 -21.65 42.23
CA ASP A 220 -36.80 -21.02 43.09
C ASP A 220 -37.89 -20.30 42.25
N PRO A 221 -38.96 -21.02 41.87
CA PRO A 221 -40.04 -20.48 41.06
C PRO A 221 -40.81 -19.32 41.71
N GLU A 222 -40.87 -19.29 43.05
CA GLU A 222 -41.58 -18.25 43.80
C GLU A 222 -40.80 -16.93 43.77
N ALA A 223 -39.48 -17.01 44.00
CA ALA A 223 -38.58 -15.85 43.87
C ALA A 223 -38.54 -15.33 42.43
N TYR A 224 -38.55 -16.22 41.43
CA TYR A 224 -38.66 -15.82 40.03
C TYR A 224 -39.96 -15.04 39.77
N ALA A 225 -41.11 -15.54 40.21
CA ALA A 225 -42.40 -14.86 40.03
C ALA A 225 -42.49 -13.52 40.78
N ALA A 226 -41.84 -13.37 41.93
CA ALA A 226 -41.71 -12.08 42.61
C ALA A 226 -40.86 -11.09 41.79
N THR A 227 -39.70 -11.54 41.30
CA THR A 227 -38.77 -10.71 40.52
C THR A 227 -39.40 -10.19 39.23
N ILE A 228 -40.16 -11.03 38.51
CA ILE A 228 -40.87 -10.60 37.30
C ILE A 228 -41.95 -9.55 37.61
N ARG A 229 -42.69 -9.71 38.71
CA ARG A 229 -43.71 -8.74 39.13
C ARG A 229 -43.11 -7.39 39.50
N ASP A 230 -41.96 -7.38 40.17
CA ASP A 230 -41.24 -6.15 40.49
C ASP A 230 -40.72 -5.48 39.20
N LEU A 231 -40.17 -6.25 38.27
CA LEU A 231 -39.75 -5.74 36.97
C LEU A 231 -40.92 -5.13 36.17
N GLU A 232 -42.08 -5.78 36.16
CA GLU A 232 -43.30 -5.26 35.52
C GLU A 232 -43.77 -3.95 36.17
N ARG A 233 -43.62 -3.82 37.49
CA ARG A 233 -43.97 -2.60 38.22
C ARG A 233 -43.01 -1.46 37.85
N ASP A 234 -41.71 -1.73 37.82
CA ASP A 234 -40.69 -0.74 37.46
C ASP A 234 -40.83 -0.27 36.00
N MET A 235 -41.22 -1.15 35.08
CA MET A 235 -41.44 -0.79 33.66
C MET A 235 -42.69 0.07 33.44
N ARG A 236 -43.66 0.03 34.35
CA ARG A 236 -44.90 0.82 34.26
C ARG A 236 -44.80 2.18 34.97
N ALA A 237 -43.76 2.40 35.77
CA ALA A 237 -43.48 3.65 36.47
C ALA A 237 -42.73 4.64 35.57
#